data_AF-A0A0R2TKX9-F1
#
_entry.id   AF-A0A0R2TKX9-F1
#
_cell.length_a   1.000
_cell.length_b   1.000
_cell.length_c   1.000
_cell.angle_alpha   90.00
_cell.angle_beta   90.00
_cell.angle_gamma   90.00
#
_symmetry.space_group_name_H-M   'P 1'
#
loop_
_entity.id
_entity.type
_entity.pdbx_description
1 polymer ?
#
loop_
_entity_poly.entity_id
_entity_poly.type
_entity_poly.pdbx_seq_one_letter_code
_entity_poly.pdbx_strand_id
1 'polypeptide(L)'
;MNQTIRTSIDIQNWPEQDRSLWRAALHVSTFLEPNGIAAHWAEATKTQVQKGYGKWMHFLSTTGVLETEATVMPDLRITEERLRHYVQMLQEQGLASVTLVSRATDLQQALRVMNKGANLNLLSKLISSLQMRAVPSRNKHVRIREPLEILTAAQDYMASVIGSLPQDPTLEAAHYRDGLMLAFFAMRPIRKKNFASIVLGHHLVWNKERWSCAFSADETKEARPLSFFLPEDRSFNDCLNLYLTKYRPLLLGAPAQANAQIKDLTGPLWISKRKTQMSEQAIYCNICKLSKQLLGVRINPHLTRDCAASSLSVNAPEYILAAARILGHASLSTTISHYEQSSMLSAGARLSEFILSLQSEGADEPQDDLFDNPFEDPWEAT
;
A
#
# COMPACT_ATOMS: atom_id res chain seq x y z
N MET A 1 -24.10 20.38 -2.93
CA MET A 1 -23.34 19.81 -1.80
C MET A 1 -23.89 18.43 -1.52
N ASN A 2 -23.21 17.35 -1.96
CA ASN A 2 -23.63 15.99 -1.60
C ASN A 2 -23.37 15.79 -0.10
N GLN A 3 -24.40 15.89 0.73
CA GLN A 3 -24.31 15.46 2.12
C GLN A 3 -23.89 14.00 2.10
N THR A 4 -22.68 13.72 2.57
CA THR A 4 -22.17 12.37 2.65
C THR A 4 -22.96 11.67 3.75
N ILE A 5 -23.92 10.82 3.37
CA ILE A 5 -24.73 10.09 4.33
C ILE A 5 -23.80 9.25 5.21
N ARG A 6 -23.83 9.48 6.52
CA ARG A 6 -23.01 8.75 7.47
C ARG A 6 -23.54 7.33 7.59
N THR A 7 -22.85 6.39 6.95
CA THR A 7 -23.26 4.97 6.88
C THR A 7 -22.59 4.10 7.95
N SER A 8 -22.23 4.69 9.10
CA SER A 8 -21.63 4.00 10.25
C SER A 8 -22.02 4.72 11.54
N ILE A 9 -22.50 3.96 12.52
CA ILE A 9 -22.88 4.48 13.84
C ILE A 9 -21.63 4.69 14.70
N ASP A 10 -21.58 5.84 15.39
CA ASP A 10 -20.53 6.15 16.37
C ASP A 10 -20.62 5.23 17.59
N ILE A 11 -19.50 4.93 18.24
CA ILE A 11 -19.50 4.09 19.44
C ILE A 11 -20.39 4.65 20.55
N GLN A 12 -20.51 5.98 20.64
CA GLN A 12 -21.39 6.66 21.60
C GLN A 12 -22.88 6.38 21.38
N ASN A 13 -23.25 5.87 20.21
CA ASN A 13 -24.64 5.57 19.82
C ASN A 13 -24.88 4.06 19.68
N TRP A 14 -23.94 3.21 20.07
CA TRP A 14 -24.19 1.77 20.20
C TRP A 14 -25.05 1.49 21.43
N PRO A 15 -25.82 0.38 21.48
CA PRO A 15 -26.48 -0.08 22.70
C PRO A 15 -25.47 -0.20 23.85
N GLU A 16 -25.93 0.05 25.08
CA GLU A 16 -25.04 0.08 26.25
C GLU A 16 -24.32 -1.25 26.46
N GLN A 17 -25.00 -2.37 26.20
CA GLN A 17 -24.41 -3.71 26.29
C GLN A 17 -23.22 -3.86 25.33
N ASP A 18 -23.38 -3.51 24.05
CA ASP A 18 -22.33 -3.54 23.04
C ASP A 18 -21.14 -2.64 23.43
N ARG A 19 -21.42 -1.42 23.92
CA ARG A 19 -20.37 -0.50 24.41
C ARG A 19 -19.59 -1.11 25.57
N SER A 20 -20.29 -1.70 26.52
CA SER A 20 -19.69 -2.33 27.70
C SER A 20 -18.79 -3.51 27.30
N LEU A 21 -19.29 -4.42 26.45
CA LEU A 21 -18.51 -5.56 25.95
C LEU A 21 -17.28 -5.12 25.15
N TRP A 22 -17.42 -4.10 24.31
CA TRP A 22 -16.30 -3.53 23.56
C TRP A 22 -15.24 -2.91 24.48
N ARG A 23 -15.66 -2.14 25.50
CA ARG A 23 -14.73 -1.58 26.50
C ARG A 23 -14.01 -2.69 27.28
N ALA A 24 -14.73 -3.71 27.72
CA ALA A 24 -14.16 -4.86 28.43
C ALA A 24 -13.15 -5.61 27.54
N ALA A 25 -13.44 -5.76 26.25
CA ALA A 25 -12.53 -6.39 25.29
C ALA A 25 -11.20 -5.63 25.12
N LEU A 26 -11.24 -4.30 25.21
CA LEU A 26 -10.06 -3.43 25.07
C LEU A 26 -9.33 -3.16 26.40
N HIS A 27 -9.92 -3.54 27.53
CA HIS A 27 -9.41 -3.22 28.85
C HIS A 27 -8.03 -3.86 29.09
N VAL A 28 -7.06 -3.02 29.45
CA VAL A 28 -5.77 -3.45 29.98
C VAL A 28 -5.93 -3.52 31.50
N SER A 29 -5.86 -4.73 32.05
CA SER A 29 -6.04 -4.97 33.48
C SER A 29 -4.75 -4.76 34.27
N THR A 30 -4.88 -4.80 35.59
CA THR A 30 -3.74 -4.82 36.51
C THR A 30 -3.18 -6.25 36.68
N PHE A 31 -2.07 -6.38 37.38
CA PHE A 31 -1.23 -7.59 37.48
C PHE A 31 -1.97 -8.92 37.75
N LEU A 32 -3.10 -8.90 38.46
CA LEU A 32 -3.82 -10.11 38.88
C LEU A 32 -5.06 -10.47 38.04
N GLU A 33 -5.47 -9.59 37.13
CA GLU A 33 -6.66 -9.81 36.30
C GLU A 33 -6.26 -10.09 34.86
N PRO A 34 -6.98 -10.95 34.12
CA PRO A 34 -6.69 -11.18 32.72
C PRO A 34 -7.06 -9.95 31.88
N ASN A 35 -6.17 -9.57 30.98
CA ASN A 35 -6.45 -8.54 29.99
C ASN A 35 -7.67 -8.90 29.13
N GLY A 36 -8.35 -7.87 28.62
CA GLY A 36 -9.31 -8.01 27.55
C GLY A 36 -8.66 -8.66 26.32
N ILE A 37 -9.45 -9.40 25.54
CA ILE A 37 -8.94 -10.19 24.40
C ILE A 37 -8.25 -9.29 23.37
N ALA A 38 -8.72 -8.06 23.21
CA ALA A 38 -8.22 -7.05 22.27
C ALA A 38 -7.32 -6.00 22.93
N ALA A 39 -6.92 -6.18 24.19
CA ALA A 39 -6.06 -5.22 24.91
C ALA A 39 -4.72 -4.98 24.18
N HIS A 40 -4.18 -6.03 23.56
CA HIS A 40 -2.92 -6.01 22.81
C HIS A 40 -3.05 -5.44 21.39
N TRP A 41 -4.26 -5.09 20.92
CA TRP A 41 -4.42 -4.55 19.58
C TRP A 41 -3.79 -3.17 19.45
N ALA A 42 -3.13 -2.92 18.32
CA ALA A 42 -2.72 -1.57 17.96
C ALA A 42 -3.95 -0.66 17.76
N GLU A 43 -3.81 0.64 18.04
CA GLU A 43 -4.89 1.63 17.92
C GLU A 43 -5.54 1.66 16.52
N ALA A 44 -4.74 1.43 15.47
CA ALA A 44 -5.24 1.33 14.11
C ALA A 44 -6.20 0.14 13.92
N THR A 45 -5.89 -1.00 14.52
CA THR A 45 -6.74 -2.21 14.49
C THR A 45 -8.03 -1.96 15.28
N LYS A 46 -7.94 -1.38 16.48
CA LYS A 46 -9.12 -0.99 17.28
C LYS A 46 -10.06 -0.10 16.47
N THR A 47 -9.51 0.95 15.86
CA THR A 47 -10.26 1.89 15.02
C THR A 47 -10.90 1.22 13.80
N GLN A 48 -10.17 0.32 13.13
CA GLN A 48 -10.69 -0.40 11.95
C GLN A 48 -11.87 -1.29 12.33
N VAL A 49 -11.70 -2.15 13.34
CA VAL A 49 -12.72 -3.09 13.80
C VAL A 49 -13.94 -2.33 14.33
N GLN A 50 -13.72 -1.26 15.11
CA GLN A 50 -14.81 -0.38 15.59
C GLN A 50 -15.61 0.21 14.43
N LYS A 51 -14.95 0.71 13.37
CA LYS A 51 -15.66 1.23 12.17
C LYS A 51 -16.41 0.13 11.41
N GLY A 52 -15.85 -1.07 11.33
CA GLY A 52 -16.53 -2.21 10.72
C GLY A 52 -17.77 -2.63 11.49
N TYR A 53 -17.69 -2.69 12.82
CA TYR A 53 -18.85 -2.94 13.67
C TYR A 53 -19.88 -1.81 13.58
N GLY A 54 -19.45 -0.54 13.60
CA GLY A 54 -20.35 0.61 13.42
C GLY A 54 -21.12 0.59 12.09
N LYS A 55 -20.55 0.00 11.04
CA LYS A 55 -21.22 -0.28 9.75
C LYS A 55 -22.33 -1.32 9.89
N TRP A 56 -22.09 -2.38 10.67
CA TRP A 56 -23.11 -3.38 11.00
C TRP A 56 -24.23 -2.78 11.86
N MET A 57 -23.90 -1.94 12.84
CA MET A 57 -24.88 -1.24 13.65
C MET A 57 -25.76 -0.31 12.83
N HIS A 58 -25.18 0.37 11.82
CA HIS A 58 -25.97 1.15 10.87
C HIS A 58 -27.00 0.30 10.13
N PHE A 59 -26.59 -0.88 9.64
CA PHE A 59 -27.51 -1.82 9.00
C PHE A 59 -28.65 -2.27 9.93
N LEU A 60 -28.32 -2.64 11.17
CA LEU A 60 -29.34 -3.03 12.16
C LEU A 60 -30.30 -1.89 12.50
N SER A 61 -29.81 -0.65 12.54
CA SER A 61 -30.65 0.52 12.75
C SER A 61 -31.55 0.79 11.55
N THR A 62 -31.04 0.71 10.31
CA THR A 62 -31.85 0.93 9.10
C THR A 62 -32.93 -0.13 8.88
N THR A 63 -32.76 -1.31 9.46
CA THR A 63 -33.72 -2.42 9.39
C THR A 63 -34.65 -2.50 10.61
N GLY A 64 -34.57 -1.55 11.54
CA GLY A 64 -35.37 -1.52 12.77
C GLY A 64 -35.00 -2.57 13.82
N VAL A 65 -34.08 -3.49 13.51
CA VAL A 65 -33.66 -4.58 14.42
C VAL A 65 -32.99 -4.03 15.68
N LEU A 66 -32.25 -2.92 15.56
CA LEU A 66 -31.55 -2.37 16.73
C LEU A 66 -32.52 -1.86 17.82
N GLU A 67 -33.72 -1.42 17.45
CA GLU A 67 -34.73 -0.92 18.39
C GLU A 67 -35.35 -2.06 19.21
N THR A 68 -35.53 -3.22 18.59
CA THR A 68 -36.16 -4.39 19.22
C THR A 68 -35.16 -5.30 19.93
N GLU A 69 -33.91 -5.37 19.45
CA GLU A 69 -32.90 -6.32 19.93
C GLU A 69 -31.69 -5.65 20.62
N ALA A 70 -31.84 -4.42 21.12
CA ALA A 70 -30.77 -3.69 21.80
C ALA A 70 -30.17 -4.42 23.01
N THR A 71 -30.94 -5.30 23.66
CA THR A 71 -30.55 -6.10 24.84
C THR A 71 -30.17 -7.54 24.51
N VAL A 72 -30.34 -7.95 23.24
CA VAL A 72 -29.90 -9.26 22.76
C VAL A 72 -28.38 -9.23 22.61
N MET A 73 -27.71 -10.32 22.96
CA MET A 73 -26.26 -10.43 22.79
C MET A 73 -25.83 -10.15 21.34
N PRO A 74 -24.76 -9.34 21.11
CA PRO A 74 -24.34 -8.94 19.76
C PRO A 74 -24.19 -10.06 18.74
N ASP A 75 -23.64 -11.21 19.15
CA ASP A 75 -23.42 -12.36 18.28
C ASP A 75 -24.72 -13.09 17.91
N LEU A 76 -25.73 -13.07 18.78
CA LEU A 76 -27.04 -13.66 18.51
C LEU A 76 -27.87 -12.85 17.51
N ARG A 77 -27.49 -11.59 17.25
CA ARG A 77 -28.13 -10.78 16.21
C ARG A 77 -27.74 -11.21 14.79
N ILE A 78 -26.80 -12.15 14.65
CA ILE A 78 -26.30 -12.65 13.37
C ILE A 78 -27.16 -13.81 12.87
N THR A 79 -27.83 -13.61 11.74
CA THR A 79 -28.55 -14.66 11.01
C THR A 79 -28.13 -14.67 9.55
N GLU A 80 -28.38 -15.78 8.84
CA GLU A 80 -28.02 -15.89 7.42
C GLU A 80 -28.73 -14.82 6.58
N GLU A 81 -30.02 -14.62 6.84
CA GLU A 81 -30.83 -13.60 6.19
C GLU A 81 -30.26 -12.20 6.40
N ARG A 82 -29.93 -11.83 7.65
CA ARG A 82 -29.38 -10.50 7.96
C ARG A 82 -28.02 -10.29 7.33
N LEU A 83 -27.17 -11.32 7.29
CA LEU A 83 -25.87 -11.22 6.62
C LEU A 83 -26.02 -11.03 5.10
N ARG A 84 -27.00 -11.69 4.46
CA ARG A 84 -27.32 -11.50 3.04
C ARG A 84 -27.75 -10.06 2.77
N HIS A 85 -28.71 -9.53 3.55
CA HIS A 85 -29.16 -8.14 3.41
C HIS A 85 -28.07 -7.13 3.75
N TYR A 86 -27.20 -7.42 4.73
CA TYR A 86 -26.06 -6.57 5.05
C TYR A 86 -25.08 -6.48 3.88
N VAL A 87 -24.72 -7.61 3.28
CA VAL A 87 -23.84 -7.63 2.10
C VAL A 87 -24.47 -6.90 0.93
N GLN A 88 -25.77 -7.09 0.70
CA GLN A 88 -26.51 -6.37 -0.34
C GLN A 88 -26.47 -4.86 -0.10
N MET A 89 -26.75 -4.38 1.12
CA MET A 89 -26.65 -2.96 1.47
C MET A 89 -25.23 -2.41 1.21
N LEU A 90 -24.19 -3.17 1.55
CA LEU A 90 -22.81 -2.76 1.26
C LEU A 90 -22.52 -2.70 -0.25
N GLN A 91 -23.09 -3.61 -1.04
CA GLN A 91 -22.96 -3.62 -2.50
C GLN A 91 -23.68 -2.44 -3.14
N GLU A 92 -24.90 -2.12 -2.70
CA GLU A 92 -25.70 -0.97 -3.15
C GLU A 92 -25.00 0.37 -2.85
N GLN A 93 -24.19 0.42 -1.79
CA GLN A 93 -23.32 1.55 -1.48
C GLN A 93 -22.07 1.65 -2.39
N GLY A 94 -21.91 0.74 -3.35
CA GLY A 94 -20.80 0.75 -4.32
C GLY A 94 -19.45 0.31 -3.74
N LEU A 95 -19.44 -0.44 -2.63
CA LEU A 95 -18.17 -0.91 -2.05
C LEU A 95 -17.52 -1.96 -2.95
N ALA A 96 -16.21 -1.83 -3.14
CA ALA A 96 -15.41 -2.86 -3.82
C ALA A 96 -15.49 -4.21 -3.09
N SER A 97 -15.39 -5.31 -3.84
CA SER A 97 -15.45 -6.69 -3.34
C SER A 97 -14.49 -6.96 -2.17
N VAL A 98 -13.25 -6.49 -2.26
CA VAL A 98 -12.24 -6.59 -1.18
C VAL A 98 -12.63 -5.82 0.08
N THR A 99 -13.39 -4.72 -0.07
CA THR A 99 -13.93 -3.97 1.07
C THR A 99 -15.05 -4.74 1.74
N LEU A 100 -15.89 -5.47 0.98
CA LEU A 100 -16.92 -6.35 1.56
C LEU A 100 -16.29 -7.42 2.45
N VAL A 101 -15.23 -8.08 1.96
CA VAL A 101 -14.44 -9.04 2.75
C VAL A 101 -13.92 -8.38 4.02
N SER A 102 -13.28 -7.21 3.90
CA SER A 102 -12.74 -6.50 5.07
C SER A 102 -13.82 -6.17 6.10
N ARG A 103 -15.02 -5.74 5.67
CA ARG A 103 -16.11 -5.40 6.59
C ARG A 103 -16.71 -6.61 7.29
N ALA A 104 -16.86 -7.72 6.56
CA ALA A 104 -17.29 -8.99 7.16
C ALA A 104 -16.25 -9.51 8.18
N THR A 105 -14.95 -9.41 7.86
CA THR A 105 -13.87 -9.73 8.78
C THR A 105 -13.87 -8.82 10.01
N ASP A 106 -14.02 -7.51 9.83
CA ASP A 106 -14.10 -6.56 10.95
C ASP A 106 -15.28 -6.89 11.88
N LEU A 107 -16.45 -7.23 11.32
CA LEU A 107 -17.63 -7.68 12.09
C LEU A 107 -17.32 -8.95 12.88
N GLN A 108 -16.73 -9.96 12.24
CA GLN A 108 -16.33 -11.20 12.92
C GLN A 108 -15.34 -10.93 14.06
N GLN A 109 -14.35 -10.06 13.83
CA GLN A 109 -13.38 -9.71 14.86
C GLN A 109 -14.02 -8.98 16.05
N ALA A 110 -14.96 -8.07 15.78
CA ALA A 110 -15.67 -7.36 16.84
C ALA A 110 -16.46 -8.35 17.72
N LEU A 111 -17.22 -9.25 17.11
CA LEU A 111 -18.01 -10.25 17.85
C LEU A 111 -17.12 -11.22 18.63
N ARG A 112 -16.01 -11.69 18.02
CA ARG A 112 -15.03 -12.57 18.67
C ARG A 112 -14.50 -11.99 19.97
N VAL A 113 -14.24 -10.68 20.00
CA VAL A 113 -13.64 -10.05 21.18
C VAL A 113 -14.67 -9.59 22.21
N MET A 114 -15.88 -9.26 21.77
CA MET A 114 -17.00 -8.90 22.65
C MET A 114 -17.62 -10.13 23.34
N ASN A 115 -17.62 -11.29 22.70
CA ASN A 115 -18.11 -12.54 23.30
C ASN A 115 -17.20 -13.73 22.95
N LYS A 116 -16.50 -14.27 23.95
CA LYS A 116 -15.60 -15.43 23.83
C LYS A 116 -16.30 -16.69 23.31
N GLY A 117 -17.58 -16.85 23.65
CA GLY A 117 -18.39 -18.03 23.29
C GLY A 117 -19.14 -17.88 21.97
N ALA A 118 -18.97 -16.78 21.24
CA ALA A 118 -19.73 -16.51 20.02
C ALA A 118 -19.49 -17.58 18.95
N ASN A 119 -20.57 -18.13 18.39
CA ASN A 119 -20.50 -19.00 17.24
C ASN A 119 -20.37 -18.18 15.95
N LEU A 120 -19.16 -18.11 15.40
CA LEU A 120 -18.85 -17.29 14.23
C LEU A 120 -18.79 -18.08 12.92
N ASN A 121 -19.27 -19.32 12.90
CA ASN A 121 -19.15 -20.22 11.73
C ASN A 121 -19.84 -19.64 10.49
N LEU A 122 -20.99 -18.99 10.66
CA LEU A 122 -21.72 -18.38 9.55
C LEU A 122 -20.93 -17.22 8.93
N LEU A 123 -20.31 -16.37 9.76
CA LEU A 123 -19.42 -15.30 9.30
C LEU A 123 -18.17 -15.85 8.62
N SER A 124 -17.56 -16.91 9.15
CA SER A 124 -16.43 -17.57 8.49
C SER A 124 -16.79 -18.05 7.09
N LYS A 125 -17.93 -18.73 6.93
CA LYS A 125 -18.44 -19.17 5.61
C LYS A 125 -18.69 -17.99 4.66
N LEU A 126 -19.28 -16.91 5.17
CA LEU A 126 -19.51 -15.69 4.39
C LEU A 126 -18.19 -15.08 3.92
N ILE A 127 -17.21 -14.91 4.82
CA ILE A 127 -15.91 -14.34 4.52
C ILE A 127 -15.21 -15.16 3.44
N SER A 128 -15.16 -16.49 3.58
CA SER A 128 -14.57 -17.37 2.57
C SER A 128 -15.28 -17.25 1.22
N SER A 129 -16.61 -17.19 1.20
CA SER A 129 -17.39 -17.01 -0.03
C SER A 129 -17.12 -15.65 -0.70
N LEU A 130 -17.03 -14.59 0.08
CA LEU A 130 -16.69 -13.24 -0.42
C LEU A 130 -15.26 -13.19 -0.93
N GLN A 131 -14.31 -13.85 -0.26
CA GLN A 131 -12.91 -13.94 -0.70
C GLN A 131 -12.79 -14.64 -2.06
N MET A 132 -13.48 -15.76 -2.25
CA MET A 132 -13.48 -16.48 -3.52
C MET A 132 -14.05 -15.66 -4.68
N ARG A 133 -15.01 -14.77 -4.39
CA ARG A 133 -15.63 -13.87 -5.39
C ARG A 133 -14.90 -12.53 -5.51
N ALA A 134 -13.90 -12.26 -4.67
CA ALA A 134 -13.27 -10.96 -4.62
C ALA A 134 -12.32 -10.77 -5.81
N VAL A 135 -12.82 -10.08 -6.83
CA VAL A 135 -11.97 -9.59 -7.92
C VAL A 135 -11.16 -8.38 -7.43
N PRO A 136 -9.82 -8.37 -7.55
CA PRO A 136 -9.03 -7.19 -7.25
C PRO A 136 -9.54 -5.98 -8.04
N SER A 137 -10.12 -5.00 -7.36
CA SER A 137 -10.84 -3.88 -7.99
C SER A 137 -9.94 -2.88 -8.74
N ARG A 138 -8.61 -3.07 -8.69
CA ARG A 138 -7.65 -2.20 -9.35
C ARG A 138 -6.67 -3.08 -10.11
N ASN A 139 -6.69 -2.99 -11.44
CA ASN A 139 -5.62 -3.51 -12.28
C ASN A 139 -4.35 -2.70 -11.97
N LYS A 140 -3.58 -3.16 -10.98
CA LYS A 140 -2.36 -2.50 -10.54
C LYS A 140 -1.19 -2.81 -11.47
N HIS A 141 -1.24 -3.94 -12.17
CA HIS A 141 -0.18 -4.43 -13.04
C HIS A 141 0.13 -3.47 -14.18
N VAL A 142 -0.91 -2.89 -14.80
CA VAL A 142 -0.73 -1.89 -15.88
C VAL A 142 -0.04 -0.60 -15.44
N ARG A 143 0.07 -0.36 -14.12
CA ARG A 143 0.73 0.82 -13.53
C ARG A 143 2.10 0.51 -12.94
N ILE A 144 2.56 -0.74 -13.02
CA ILE A 144 3.92 -1.10 -12.63
C ILE A 144 4.89 -0.42 -13.59
N ARG A 145 5.96 0.14 -13.01
CA ARG A 145 7.07 0.81 -13.69
C ARG A 145 8.36 0.32 -13.09
N GLU A 146 9.41 0.31 -13.87
CA GLU A 146 10.72 -0.16 -13.42
C GLU A 146 11.30 0.86 -12.42
N PRO A 147 11.83 0.45 -11.25
CA PRO A 147 12.42 1.36 -10.26
C PRO A 147 13.41 2.42 -10.81
N LEU A 148 14.31 2.06 -11.71
CA LEU A 148 15.23 2.98 -12.38
C LEU A 148 14.50 3.98 -13.27
N GLU A 149 13.44 3.58 -13.99
CA GLU A 149 12.58 4.51 -14.73
C GLU A 149 11.97 5.57 -13.80
N ILE A 150 11.47 5.14 -12.63
CA ILE A 150 10.91 6.05 -11.62
C ILE A 150 12.00 6.97 -11.06
N LEU A 151 13.21 6.43 -10.80
CA LEU A 151 14.34 7.20 -10.28
C LEU A 151 14.79 8.27 -11.27
N THR A 152 15.02 7.91 -12.53
CA THR A 152 15.44 8.84 -13.59
C THR A 152 14.41 9.95 -13.77
N ALA A 153 13.13 9.62 -13.91
CA ALA A 153 12.09 10.63 -14.05
C ALA A 153 12.02 11.59 -12.85
N ALA A 154 12.26 11.09 -11.63
CA ALA A 154 12.31 11.91 -10.43
C ALA A 154 13.56 12.82 -10.38
N GLN A 155 14.71 12.33 -10.84
CA GLN A 155 15.96 13.09 -10.93
C GLN A 155 15.86 14.20 -11.99
N ASP A 156 15.36 13.88 -13.18
CA ASP A 156 15.11 14.85 -14.25
C ASP A 156 14.14 15.95 -13.80
N TYR A 157 13.07 15.55 -13.09
CA TYR A 157 12.14 16.50 -12.50
C TYR A 157 12.83 17.42 -11.49
N MET A 158 13.60 16.87 -10.55
CA MET A 158 14.36 17.68 -9.59
C MET A 158 15.32 18.66 -10.27
N ALA A 159 16.02 18.22 -11.32
CA ALA A 159 16.89 19.08 -12.10
C ALA A 159 16.12 20.24 -12.76
N SER A 160 14.95 19.94 -13.36
CA SER A 160 14.10 20.96 -13.99
C SER A 160 13.50 21.97 -13.01
N VAL A 161 13.35 21.60 -11.73
CA VAL A 161 12.80 22.47 -10.70
C VAL A 161 13.81 23.52 -10.22
N ILE A 162 15.11 23.25 -10.32
CA ILE A 162 16.16 24.15 -9.82
C ILE A 162 16.09 25.50 -10.56
N GLY A 163 15.80 26.58 -9.82
CA GLY A 163 15.69 27.93 -10.39
C GLY A 163 14.43 28.18 -11.22
N SER A 164 13.50 27.23 -11.30
CA SER A 164 12.26 27.35 -12.08
C SER A 164 11.25 28.33 -11.47
N LEU A 165 11.36 28.59 -10.16
CA LEU A 165 10.41 29.41 -9.41
C LEU A 165 11.14 30.46 -8.55
N PRO A 166 11.86 31.42 -9.17
CA PRO A 166 12.66 32.40 -8.43
C PRO A 166 11.83 33.30 -7.51
N GLN A 167 10.54 33.49 -7.84
CA GLN A 167 9.60 34.31 -7.07
C GLN A 167 8.88 33.53 -5.95
N ASP A 168 8.96 32.19 -5.92
CA ASP A 168 8.44 31.37 -4.81
C ASP A 168 9.41 30.23 -4.45
N PRO A 169 10.52 30.55 -3.75
CA PRO A 169 11.52 29.56 -3.34
C PRO A 169 10.96 28.47 -2.42
N THR A 170 9.86 28.74 -1.71
CA THR A 170 9.23 27.75 -0.83
C THR A 170 8.44 26.73 -1.64
N LEU A 171 7.79 27.15 -2.73
CA LEU A 171 7.15 26.23 -3.67
C LEU A 171 8.19 25.45 -4.47
N GLU A 172 9.29 26.07 -4.91
CA GLU A 172 10.42 25.37 -5.51
C GLU A 172 10.93 24.24 -4.59
N ALA A 173 11.16 24.57 -3.32
CA ALA A 173 11.60 23.61 -2.31
C ALA A 173 10.60 22.47 -2.10
N ALA A 174 9.29 22.76 -2.17
CA ALA A 174 8.26 21.75 -2.05
C ALA A 174 8.24 20.79 -3.26
N HIS A 175 8.38 21.33 -4.48
CA HIS A 175 8.49 20.53 -5.70
C HIS A 175 9.75 19.65 -5.69
N TYR A 176 10.90 20.23 -5.36
CA TYR A 176 12.15 19.49 -5.26
C TYR A 176 12.05 18.36 -4.23
N ARG A 177 11.50 18.64 -3.04
CA ARG A 177 11.24 17.64 -2.01
C ARG A 177 10.36 16.49 -2.53
N ASP A 178 9.28 16.80 -3.24
CA ASP A 178 8.36 15.78 -3.74
C ASP A 178 9.03 14.88 -4.79
N GLY A 179 9.90 15.43 -5.64
CA GLY A 179 10.79 14.68 -6.54
C GLY A 179 11.73 13.74 -5.77
N LEU A 180 12.42 14.26 -4.76
CA LEU A 180 13.33 13.47 -3.93
C LEU A 180 12.60 12.34 -3.20
N MET A 181 11.37 12.57 -2.73
CA MET A 181 10.56 11.51 -2.12
C MET A 181 10.25 10.39 -3.11
N LEU A 182 9.93 10.72 -4.36
CA LEU A 182 9.67 9.73 -5.40
C LEU A 182 10.92 8.92 -5.73
N ALA A 183 12.07 9.59 -5.88
CA ALA A 183 13.39 8.95 -6.05
C ALA A 183 13.73 8.01 -4.88
N PHE A 184 13.47 8.44 -3.63
CA PHE A 184 13.68 7.62 -2.45
C PHE A 184 12.79 6.36 -2.50
N PHE A 185 11.51 6.49 -2.80
CA PHE A 185 10.60 5.33 -2.87
C PHE A 185 10.96 4.35 -3.99
N ALA A 186 11.55 4.82 -5.09
CA ALA A 186 12.05 3.95 -6.14
C ALA A 186 13.16 3.03 -5.63
N MET A 187 14.09 3.59 -4.84
CA MET A 187 15.27 2.86 -4.36
C MET A 187 15.05 2.10 -3.04
N ARG A 188 14.19 2.64 -2.17
CA ARG A 188 13.90 2.12 -0.83
C ARG A 188 12.40 2.21 -0.57
N PRO A 189 11.60 1.24 -1.07
CA PRO A 189 10.14 1.27 -0.97
C PRO A 189 9.67 0.86 0.44
N ILE A 190 10.00 1.66 1.45
CA ILE A 190 9.58 1.44 2.84
C ILE A 190 8.10 1.80 3.03
N ARG A 191 7.48 1.32 4.11
CA ARG A 191 6.07 1.64 4.40
C ARG A 191 5.92 3.16 4.61
N LYS A 192 4.86 3.75 4.05
CA LYS A 192 4.65 5.22 4.09
C LYS A 192 4.67 5.81 5.51
N LYS A 193 4.20 5.05 6.52
CA LYS A 193 4.21 5.47 7.93
C LYS A 193 5.65 5.68 8.40
N ASN A 194 6.51 4.68 8.23
CA ASN A 194 7.94 4.75 8.54
C ASN A 194 8.62 5.86 7.73
N PHE A 195 8.27 6.01 6.45
CA PHE A 195 8.81 7.08 5.61
C PHE A 195 8.47 8.47 6.15
N ALA A 196 7.21 8.70 6.51
CA ALA A 196 6.74 9.96 7.06
C ALA A 196 7.35 10.28 8.44
N SER A 197 7.76 9.25 9.20
CA SER A 197 8.33 9.39 10.54
C SER A 197 9.85 9.56 10.56
N ILE A 198 10.55 9.58 9.42
CA ILE A 198 12.02 9.71 9.41
C ILE A 198 12.45 11.01 10.11
N VAL A 199 13.32 10.88 11.11
CA VAL A 199 13.95 11.96 11.86
C VAL A 199 15.46 11.85 11.67
N LEU A 200 16.09 12.93 11.21
CA LEU A 200 17.55 13.03 11.10
C LEU A 200 18.18 13.01 12.50
N GLY A 201 19.31 12.32 12.64
CA GLY A 201 19.99 12.13 13.92
C GLY A 201 19.39 11.04 14.81
N HIS A 202 18.25 10.46 14.41
CA HIS A 202 17.61 9.34 15.12
C HIS A 202 17.36 8.15 14.18
N HIS A 203 16.46 8.32 13.22
CA HIS A 203 16.14 7.28 12.23
C HIS A 203 17.15 7.25 11.10
N LEU A 204 17.54 8.42 10.58
CA LEU A 204 18.49 8.55 9.47
C LEU A 204 19.75 9.25 9.99
N VAL A 205 20.85 8.50 10.02
CA VAL A 205 22.12 8.94 10.60
C VAL A 205 23.27 8.67 9.64
N TRP A 206 24.25 9.57 9.62
CA TRP A 206 25.47 9.42 8.84
C TRP A 206 26.47 8.54 9.60
N ASN A 207 26.75 7.34 9.08
CA ASN A 207 27.60 6.34 9.71
C ASN A 207 28.63 5.79 8.71
N LYS A 208 29.92 5.85 9.04
CA LYS A 208 31.01 5.23 8.24
C LYS A 208 30.87 5.55 6.74
N GLU A 209 30.79 6.84 6.42
CA GLU A 209 30.72 7.38 5.05
C GLU A 209 29.43 7.09 4.27
N ARG A 210 28.39 6.55 4.93
CA ARG A 210 27.09 6.32 4.29
C ARG A 210 25.91 6.61 5.21
N TRP A 211 24.78 6.92 4.59
CA TRP A 211 23.52 7.07 5.31
C TRP A 211 22.97 5.72 5.74
N SER A 212 22.75 5.55 7.03
CA SER A 212 22.05 4.39 7.60
C SER A 212 20.70 4.81 8.15
N CYS A 213 19.66 4.01 7.85
CA CYS A 213 18.31 4.20 8.34
C CYS A 213 17.88 3.01 9.20
N ALA A 214 17.34 3.27 10.38
CA ALA A 214 16.85 2.24 11.29
C ALA A 214 15.52 2.64 11.97
N PHE A 215 14.67 1.64 12.19
CA PHE A 215 13.43 1.71 12.97
C PHE A 215 13.40 0.55 13.96
N SER A 216 12.96 0.85 15.17
CA SER A 216 12.75 -0.16 16.22
C SER A 216 11.52 -1.04 15.93
N ALA A 217 11.37 -2.14 16.65
CA ALA A 217 10.30 -3.10 16.40
C ALA A 217 8.90 -2.47 16.55
N ASP A 218 8.68 -1.68 17.60
CA ASP A 218 7.43 -1.00 17.93
C ASP A 218 7.02 0.06 16.90
N GLU A 219 7.98 0.58 16.13
CA GLU A 219 7.73 1.53 15.05
C GLU A 219 7.35 0.87 13.71
N THR A 220 7.45 -0.46 13.63
CA THR A 220 7.14 -1.20 12.41
C THR A 220 5.81 -1.93 12.50
N LYS A 221 5.14 -2.07 11.35
CA LYS A 221 3.86 -2.78 11.26
C LYS A 221 3.95 -4.25 11.73
N GLU A 222 5.08 -4.91 11.46
CA GLU A 222 5.25 -6.35 11.71
C GLU A 222 5.92 -6.65 13.06
N ALA A 223 6.08 -5.63 13.93
CA ALA A 223 6.79 -5.73 15.20
C ALA A 223 8.22 -6.31 15.05
N ARG A 224 8.92 -5.95 13.97
CA ARG A 224 10.30 -6.39 13.66
C ARG A 224 11.16 -5.20 13.27
N PRO A 225 12.38 -5.05 13.82
CA PRO A 225 13.23 -3.92 13.48
C PRO A 225 13.54 -3.89 11.97
N LEU A 226 13.63 -2.69 11.42
CA LEU A 226 13.96 -2.46 10.01
C LEU A 226 15.23 -1.61 9.95
N SER A 227 16.27 -2.11 9.30
CA SER A 227 17.53 -1.39 9.11
C SER A 227 18.02 -1.53 7.68
N PHE A 228 18.45 -0.43 7.06
CA PHE A 228 19.01 -0.41 5.71
C PHE A 228 19.97 0.77 5.51
N PHE A 229 20.84 0.65 4.50
CA PHE A 229 21.64 1.78 4.01
C PHE A 229 20.96 2.44 2.81
N LEU A 230 21.09 3.76 2.70
CA LEU A 230 20.72 4.43 1.45
C LEU A 230 21.70 4.03 0.34
N PRO A 231 21.27 4.10 -0.94
CA PRO A 231 22.17 3.83 -2.06
C PRO A 231 23.40 4.74 -2.04
N GLU A 232 24.53 4.20 -2.47
CA GLU A 232 25.77 4.95 -2.67
C GLU A 232 25.78 5.67 -4.04
N ASP A 233 24.70 5.54 -4.81
CA ASP A 233 24.50 6.25 -6.07
C ASP A 233 24.73 7.76 -5.89
N ARG A 234 25.68 8.29 -6.68
CA ARG A 234 26.13 9.68 -6.56
C ARG A 234 24.99 10.66 -6.86
N SER A 235 24.22 10.38 -7.91
CA SER A 235 23.12 11.25 -8.34
C SER A 235 22.06 11.38 -7.25
N PHE A 236 21.66 10.27 -6.62
CA PHE A 236 20.75 10.28 -5.48
C PHE A 236 21.32 11.04 -4.27
N ASN A 237 22.58 10.78 -3.92
CA ASN A 237 23.21 11.44 -2.77
C ASN A 237 23.37 12.95 -2.97
N ASP A 238 23.71 13.39 -4.18
CA ASP A 238 23.79 14.81 -4.52
C ASP A 238 22.41 15.48 -4.39
N CYS A 239 21.35 14.81 -4.84
CA CYS A 239 19.99 15.31 -4.68
C CYS A 239 19.56 15.40 -3.20
N LEU A 240 19.88 14.37 -2.41
CA LEU A 240 19.61 14.39 -0.97
C LEU A 240 20.39 15.50 -0.27
N ASN A 241 21.68 15.67 -0.59
CA ASN A 241 22.52 16.72 -0.01
C ASN A 241 22.00 18.11 -0.35
N LEU A 242 21.57 18.34 -1.60
CA LEU A 242 20.98 19.61 -2.00
C LEU A 242 19.66 19.87 -1.25
N TYR A 243 18.82 18.84 -1.07
CA TYR A 243 17.63 18.97 -0.22
C TYR A 243 17.99 19.35 1.21
N LEU A 244 18.93 18.65 1.84
CA LEU A 244 19.28 18.85 3.24
C LEU A 244 19.91 20.23 3.51
N THR A 245 20.72 20.74 2.58
CA THR A 245 21.49 21.98 2.75
C THR A 245 20.78 23.22 2.23
N LYS A 246 19.97 23.12 1.17
CA LYS A 246 19.26 24.26 0.54
C LYS A 246 17.77 24.24 0.82
N TYR A 247 17.06 23.19 0.39
CA TYR A 247 15.59 23.22 0.32
C TYR A 247 14.89 22.92 1.66
N ARG A 248 15.44 22.04 2.49
CA ARG A 248 14.90 21.70 3.81
C ARG A 248 14.95 22.91 4.75
N PRO A 249 16.04 23.69 4.85
CA PRO A 249 16.05 24.93 5.63
C PRO A 249 14.99 25.94 5.19
N LEU A 250 14.84 26.15 3.87
CA LEU A 250 13.77 27.02 3.31
C LEU A 250 12.38 26.57 3.76
N LEU A 251 12.09 25.26 3.73
CA LEU A 251 10.81 24.71 4.18
C LEU A 251 10.61 24.80 5.69
N LEU A 252 11.69 24.78 6.49
CA LEU A 252 11.62 25.02 7.94
C LEU A 252 11.43 26.51 8.27
N GLY A 253 11.69 27.40 7.31
CA GLY A 253 11.75 28.84 7.56
C GLY A 253 12.91 29.22 8.49
N ALA A 254 13.92 28.37 8.59
CA ALA A 254 15.18 28.67 9.27
C ALA A 254 16.21 29.02 8.21
N PRO A 255 16.98 30.11 8.37
CA PRO A 255 18.13 30.35 7.50
C PRO A 255 19.01 29.11 7.51
N ALA A 256 19.57 28.75 6.35
CA ALA A 256 20.50 27.62 6.22
C ALA A 256 21.46 27.68 7.41
N GLN A 257 21.54 26.59 8.18
CA GLN A 257 22.50 26.47 9.27
C GLN A 257 23.88 26.45 8.60
N ALA A 258 24.42 27.63 8.31
CA ALA A 258 25.54 27.81 7.39
C ALA A 258 26.80 27.05 7.82
N ASN A 259 26.84 26.58 9.07
CA ASN A 259 27.95 25.87 9.68
C ASN A 259 27.59 24.46 10.22
N ALA A 260 26.35 23.99 10.07
CA ALA A 260 26.02 22.63 10.51
C ALA A 260 26.52 21.62 9.48
N GLN A 261 27.37 20.68 9.89
CA GLN A 261 27.74 19.58 9.00
C GLN A 261 26.50 18.72 8.76
N ILE A 262 26.33 18.20 7.54
CA ILE A 262 25.17 17.39 7.14
C ILE A 262 24.91 16.24 8.14
N LYS A 263 25.97 15.68 8.72
CA LYS A 263 25.93 14.61 9.74
C LYS A 263 25.31 15.02 11.08
N ASP A 264 25.31 16.31 11.41
CA ASP A 264 24.84 16.87 12.68
C ASP A 264 23.40 17.40 12.59
N LEU A 265 22.77 17.30 11.41
CA LEU A 265 21.40 17.73 11.20
C LEU A 265 20.42 16.87 12.01
N THR A 266 19.45 17.52 12.63
CA THR A 266 18.40 16.86 13.42
C THR A 266 16.99 17.27 12.98
N GLY A 267 15.99 16.53 13.47
CA GLY A 267 14.58 16.81 13.26
C GLY A 267 13.98 16.11 12.04
N PRO A 268 12.69 16.34 11.72
CA PRO A 268 11.99 15.58 10.70
C PRO A 268 12.64 15.74 9.32
N LEU A 269 12.79 14.64 8.57
CA LEU A 269 13.37 14.69 7.23
C LEU A 269 12.44 15.44 6.27
N TRP A 270 11.14 15.12 6.31
CA TRP A 270 10.16 15.61 5.35
C TRP A 270 9.34 16.78 5.89
N ILE A 271 9.62 17.98 5.40
CA ILE A 271 9.01 19.22 5.89
C ILE A 271 7.97 19.74 4.90
N SER A 272 6.79 20.10 5.38
CA SER A 272 5.70 20.67 4.60
C SER A 272 5.89 22.18 4.36
N LYS A 273 5.12 22.77 3.43
CA LYS A 273 5.06 24.25 3.28
C LYS A 273 4.56 24.97 4.53
N ARG A 274 3.95 24.24 5.48
CA ARG A 274 3.49 24.76 6.78
C ARG A 274 4.59 24.72 7.84
N LYS A 275 5.85 24.46 7.46
CA LYS A 275 7.02 24.38 8.34
C LYS A 275 6.96 23.26 9.39
N THR A 276 6.07 22.30 9.20
CA THR A 276 5.89 21.13 10.07
C THR A 276 6.19 19.84 9.33
N GLN A 277 6.42 18.76 10.08
CA GLN A 277 6.55 17.41 9.52
C GLN A 277 5.36 17.07 8.61
N MET A 278 5.65 16.49 7.45
CA MET A 278 4.61 16.05 6.53
C MET A 278 3.81 14.87 7.09
N SER A 279 2.49 14.93 6.90
CA SER A 279 1.62 13.81 7.21
C SER A 279 1.73 12.70 6.16
N GLU A 280 1.43 11.46 6.55
CA GLU A 280 1.35 10.32 5.63
C GLU A 280 0.43 10.61 4.42
N GLN A 281 -0.68 11.31 4.66
CA GLN A 281 -1.65 11.64 3.63
C GLN A 281 -1.10 12.67 2.63
N ALA A 282 -0.36 13.68 3.10
CA ALA A 282 0.27 14.65 2.23
C ALA A 282 1.30 13.98 1.31
N ILE A 283 2.16 13.12 1.88
CA ILE A 283 3.13 12.34 1.10
C ILE A 283 2.42 11.46 0.07
N TYR A 284 1.37 10.73 0.48
CA TYR A 284 0.59 9.89 -0.42
C TYR A 284 0.01 10.68 -1.61
N CYS A 285 -0.61 11.84 -1.34
CA CYS A 285 -1.19 12.68 -2.38
C CYS A 285 -0.12 13.23 -3.33
N ASN A 286 1.00 13.73 -2.79
CA ASN A 286 2.08 14.31 -3.58
C ASN A 286 2.72 13.27 -4.50
N ILE A 287 3.06 12.09 -3.98
CA ILE A 287 3.62 10.99 -4.78
C ILE A 287 2.66 10.55 -5.88
N CYS A 288 1.37 10.39 -5.56
CA CYS A 288 0.36 10.02 -6.55
C CYS A 288 0.21 11.05 -7.67
N LYS A 289 0.24 12.34 -7.32
CA LYS A 289 0.11 13.44 -8.27
C LYS A 289 1.35 13.52 -9.15
N LEU A 290 2.53 13.53 -8.53
CA LEU A 290 3.80 13.69 -9.22
C LEU A 290 4.07 12.52 -10.16
N SER A 291 3.87 11.27 -9.71
CA SER A 291 4.09 10.12 -10.59
C SER A 291 3.16 10.15 -11.81
N LYS A 292 1.90 10.61 -11.64
CA LYS A 292 0.94 10.69 -12.74
C LYS A 292 1.37 11.73 -13.77
N GLN A 293 1.96 12.84 -13.30
CA GLN A 293 2.55 13.88 -14.14
C GLN A 293 3.78 13.36 -14.89
N LEU A 294 4.71 12.68 -14.21
CA LEU A 294 6.00 12.29 -14.78
C LEU A 294 5.93 11.01 -15.63
N LEU A 295 5.13 10.03 -15.21
CA LEU A 295 5.14 8.67 -15.78
C LEU A 295 3.83 8.33 -16.50
N GLY A 296 2.88 9.26 -16.57
CA GLY A 296 1.54 9.03 -17.12
C GLY A 296 0.68 8.08 -16.27
N VAL A 297 1.19 7.53 -15.17
CA VAL A 297 0.49 6.58 -14.28
C VAL A 297 0.55 6.99 -12.82
N ARG A 298 -0.56 6.77 -12.11
CA ARG A 298 -0.65 7.02 -10.68
C ARG A 298 -0.01 5.87 -9.90
N ILE A 299 1.19 6.11 -9.38
CA ILE A 299 1.98 5.27 -8.49
C ILE A 299 1.82 5.83 -7.08
N ASN A 300 1.51 4.97 -6.13
CA ASN A 300 1.41 5.34 -4.73
C ASN A 300 2.54 4.64 -3.94
N PRO A 301 2.87 5.07 -2.71
CA PRO A 301 3.94 4.47 -1.92
C PRO A 301 3.84 2.96 -1.68
N HIS A 302 2.66 2.35 -1.78
CA HIS A 302 2.54 0.88 -1.74
C HIS A 302 2.80 0.25 -3.10
N LEU A 303 2.46 0.92 -4.21
CA LEU A 303 2.74 0.42 -5.55
C LEU A 303 4.23 0.44 -5.88
N THR A 304 5.03 1.35 -5.31
CA THR A 304 6.50 1.31 -5.49
C THR A 304 7.13 0.03 -4.91
N ARG A 305 6.48 -0.57 -3.90
CA ARG A 305 6.85 -1.89 -3.36
C ARG A 305 6.55 -3.01 -4.35
N ASP A 306 5.38 -2.95 -4.99
CA ASP A 306 5.02 -3.88 -6.07
C ASP A 306 6.01 -3.71 -7.25
N CYS A 307 6.36 -2.47 -7.63
CA CYS A 307 7.35 -2.20 -8.68
C CYS A 307 8.72 -2.82 -8.37
N ALA A 308 9.23 -2.63 -7.16
CA ALA A 308 10.49 -3.23 -6.74
C ALA A 308 10.42 -4.77 -6.71
N ALA A 309 9.32 -5.34 -6.20
CA ALA A 309 9.12 -6.78 -6.21
C ALA A 309 9.08 -7.35 -7.64
N SER A 310 8.37 -6.69 -8.56
CA SER A 310 8.31 -7.08 -9.97
C SER A 310 9.66 -6.97 -10.67
N SER A 311 10.40 -5.86 -10.50
CA SER A 311 11.73 -5.71 -11.11
C SER A 311 12.72 -6.76 -10.61
N LEU A 312 12.77 -7.02 -9.29
CA LEU A 312 13.61 -8.08 -8.72
C LEU A 312 13.22 -9.47 -9.23
N SER A 313 11.92 -9.72 -9.43
CA SER A 313 11.44 -11.01 -9.96
C SER A 313 11.90 -11.26 -11.40
N VAL A 314 12.02 -10.20 -12.21
CA VAL A 314 12.42 -10.30 -13.62
C VAL A 314 13.94 -10.31 -13.78
N ASN A 315 14.63 -9.46 -13.02
CA ASN A 315 16.05 -9.16 -13.23
C ASN A 315 17.00 -9.94 -12.30
N ALA A 316 16.51 -10.42 -11.16
CA ALA A 316 17.35 -11.04 -10.14
C ALA A 316 16.56 -12.10 -9.30
N PRO A 317 15.91 -13.08 -9.95
CA PRO A 317 15.03 -14.06 -9.30
C PRO A 317 15.74 -14.90 -8.22
N GLU A 318 17.05 -15.08 -8.30
CA GLU A 318 17.86 -15.74 -7.29
C GLU A 318 17.88 -14.98 -5.94
N TYR A 319 17.52 -13.69 -5.93
CA TYR A 319 17.49 -12.84 -4.74
C TYR A 319 16.10 -12.64 -4.12
N ILE A 320 15.10 -13.48 -4.44
CA ILE A 320 13.72 -13.38 -3.90
C ILE A 320 13.69 -13.29 -2.36
N LEU A 321 14.53 -14.05 -1.66
CA LEU A 321 14.62 -14.00 -0.20
C LEU A 321 15.16 -12.64 0.30
N ALA A 322 16.12 -12.06 -0.41
CA ALA A 322 16.62 -10.71 -0.13
C ALA A 322 15.53 -9.66 -0.43
N ALA A 323 14.76 -9.83 -1.50
CA ALA A 323 13.61 -8.98 -1.82
C ALA A 323 12.56 -8.97 -0.71
N ALA A 324 12.20 -10.15 -0.17
CA ALA A 324 11.26 -10.26 0.95
C ALA A 324 11.75 -9.50 2.20
N ARG A 325 13.07 -9.51 2.45
CA ARG A 325 13.70 -8.82 3.58
C ARG A 325 13.79 -7.31 3.38
N ILE A 326 14.15 -6.84 2.18
CA ILE A 326 14.16 -5.42 1.78
C ILE A 326 12.75 -4.83 1.89
N LEU A 327 11.74 -5.60 1.47
CA LEU A 327 10.35 -5.18 1.57
C LEU A 327 9.82 -5.32 3.01
N GLY A 328 10.45 -6.09 3.89
CA GLY A 328 9.98 -6.29 5.26
C GLY A 328 8.62 -7.02 5.29
N HIS A 329 8.50 -8.07 4.47
CA HIS A 329 7.36 -9.00 4.49
C HIS A 329 7.52 -10.01 5.62
N ALA A 330 6.46 -10.22 6.41
CA ALA A 330 6.46 -11.21 7.50
C ALA A 330 6.33 -12.65 6.99
N SER A 331 5.69 -12.83 5.83
CA SER A 331 5.52 -14.12 5.14
C SER A 331 6.15 -14.10 3.75
N LEU A 332 6.83 -15.19 3.40
CA LEU A 332 7.40 -15.38 2.08
C LEU A 332 6.32 -15.56 1.00
N SER A 333 5.13 -16.04 1.38
CA SER A 333 4.01 -16.25 0.45
C SER A 333 3.60 -14.96 -0.26
N THR A 334 3.65 -13.80 0.42
CA THR A 334 3.36 -12.51 -0.20
C THR A 334 4.37 -12.19 -1.30
N THR A 335 5.66 -12.40 -1.07
CA THR A 335 6.70 -12.18 -2.08
C THR A 335 6.59 -13.19 -3.23
N ILE A 336 6.28 -14.46 -2.95
CA ILE A 336 6.10 -15.51 -3.96
C ILE A 336 4.89 -15.23 -4.86
N SER A 337 3.74 -14.81 -4.33
CA SER A 337 2.58 -14.50 -5.19
C SER A 337 2.85 -13.33 -6.15
N HIS A 338 3.64 -12.32 -5.73
CA HIS A 338 4.09 -11.27 -6.64
C HIS A 338 5.07 -11.79 -7.69
N TYR A 339 5.96 -12.70 -7.29
CA TYR A 339 6.92 -13.36 -8.16
C TYR A 339 6.23 -14.21 -9.24
N GLU A 340 5.32 -15.13 -8.87
CA GLU A 340 4.61 -16.00 -9.81
C GLU A 340 3.85 -15.18 -10.86
N GLN A 341 3.18 -14.10 -10.44
CA GLN A 341 2.47 -13.20 -11.33
C GLN A 341 3.40 -12.45 -12.28
N SER A 342 4.55 -11.95 -11.80
CA SER A 342 5.52 -11.21 -12.62
C SER A 342 6.28 -12.14 -13.57
N SER A 343 6.63 -13.35 -13.11
CA SER A 343 7.33 -14.37 -13.89
C SER A 343 6.46 -14.89 -15.02
N MET A 344 5.17 -15.14 -14.80
CA MET A 344 4.25 -15.57 -15.86
C MET A 344 4.09 -14.50 -16.96
N LEU A 345 3.96 -13.23 -16.57
CA LEU A 345 3.87 -12.12 -17.53
C LEU A 345 5.17 -11.94 -18.33
N SER A 346 6.33 -12.05 -17.68
CA SER A 346 7.64 -11.95 -18.34
C SER A 346 7.91 -13.14 -19.26
N ALA A 347 7.55 -14.37 -18.85
CA ALA A 347 7.65 -15.55 -19.70
C ALA A 347 6.78 -15.44 -20.95
N GLY A 348 5.55 -14.91 -20.80
CA GLY A 348 4.68 -14.63 -21.94
C GLY A 348 5.26 -13.60 -22.91
N ALA A 349 5.80 -12.49 -22.40
CA ALA A 349 6.43 -11.46 -23.23
C ALA A 349 7.66 -11.98 -23.99
N ARG A 350 8.55 -12.73 -23.32
CA ARG A 350 9.73 -13.34 -23.96
C ARG A 350 9.34 -14.39 -25.01
N LEU A 351 8.29 -15.17 -24.76
CA LEU A 351 7.78 -16.12 -25.75
C LEU A 351 7.22 -15.37 -26.98
N SER A 352 6.49 -14.28 -26.78
CA SER A 352 6.00 -13.45 -27.89
C SER A 352 7.15 -12.81 -28.68
N GLU A 353 8.17 -12.26 -28.01
CA GLU A 353 9.37 -11.74 -28.69
C GLU A 353 10.11 -12.81 -29.48
N PHE A 354 10.25 -14.03 -28.92
CA PHE A 354 10.85 -15.17 -29.61
C PHE A 354 10.03 -15.65 -30.82
N ILE A 355 8.69 -15.70 -30.71
CA ILE A 355 7.82 -16.03 -31.85
C ILE A 355 7.94 -14.97 -32.93
N LEU A 356 7.97 -13.68 -32.55
CA LEU A 356 8.15 -12.58 -33.50
C LEU A 356 9.54 -12.63 -34.17
N SER A 357 10.60 -13.00 -33.43
CA SER A 357 11.94 -13.15 -34.02
C SER A 357 12.00 -14.31 -35.00
N LEU A 358 11.36 -15.45 -34.70
CA LEU A 358 11.24 -16.58 -35.63
C LEU A 358 10.44 -16.21 -36.89
N GLN A 359 9.39 -15.37 -36.74
CA GLN A 359 8.61 -14.88 -37.88
C GLN A 359 9.37 -13.88 -38.74
N SER A 360 10.25 -13.07 -38.15
CA SER A 360 11.14 -12.18 -38.92
C SER A 360 12.27 -12.95 -39.60
N GLU A 361 12.82 -13.99 -38.97
CA GLU A 361 13.87 -14.84 -39.58
C GLU A 361 13.31 -15.70 -40.72
N GLY A 362 12.06 -16.18 -40.60
CA GLY A 362 11.37 -16.90 -41.67
C GLY A 362 10.82 -16.02 -42.81
N ALA A 363 10.92 -14.69 -42.70
CA ALA A 363 10.51 -13.75 -43.75
C ALA A 363 11.65 -13.32 -44.68
N ASP A 364 12.90 -13.67 -44.35
CA ASP A 364 14.11 -13.42 -45.16
C ASP A 364 14.60 -14.66 -45.94
N GLU A 365 13.93 -15.82 -45.81
CA GLU A 365 14.14 -16.97 -46.70
C GLU A 365 13.18 -16.88 -47.91
N PRO A 366 13.67 -17.04 -49.16
CA PRO A 366 12.78 -17.10 -50.31
C PRO A 366 11.87 -18.31 -50.17
N GLN A 367 10.57 -18.03 -50.26
CA GLN A 367 9.49 -19.00 -50.20
C GLN A 367 9.59 -19.93 -51.41
N ASP A 368 10.36 -21.01 -51.31
CA ASP A 368 10.23 -22.15 -52.22
C ASP A 368 8.87 -22.81 -51.93
N ASP A 369 7.98 -22.75 -52.93
CA ASP A 369 6.63 -23.27 -52.91
C ASP A 369 6.61 -24.76 -52.52
N LEU A 370 6.38 -25.02 -51.23
CA LEU A 370 6.22 -26.36 -50.66
C LEU A 370 4.84 -27.01 -50.94
N PHE A 371 4.09 -26.49 -51.93
CA PHE A 371 2.79 -27.03 -52.36
C PHE A 371 2.66 -27.27 -53.87
N ASP A 372 3.74 -27.23 -54.65
CA ASP A 372 3.73 -27.81 -56.00
C ASP A 372 4.14 -29.29 -55.93
N ASN A 373 3.17 -30.16 -55.69
CA ASN A 373 3.30 -31.59 -55.96
C ASN A 373 2.08 -32.06 -56.77
N PRO A 374 2.26 -32.66 -57.95
CA PRO A 374 1.18 -32.96 -58.88
C PRO A 374 0.47 -34.24 -58.42
N PHE A 375 -0.73 -34.11 -57.87
CA PHE A 375 -1.64 -35.23 -57.70
C PHE A 375 -2.84 -35.03 -58.61
N GLU A 376 -2.86 -35.85 -59.66
CA GLU A 376 -3.97 -36.05 -60.58
C GLU A 376 -5.26 -36.39 -59.81
N ASP A 377 -6.34 -35.70 -60.14
CA ASP A 377 -7.69 -35.93 -59.61
C ASP A 377 -8.33 -37.13 -60.33
N PRO A 378 -8.64 -38.26 -59.66
CA PRO A 378 -9.13 -39.46 -60.34
C PRO A 378 -10.67 -39.52 -60.48
N TRP A 379 -11.39 -38.39 -60.44
CA TRP A 379 -12.86 -38.40 -60.55
C TRP A 379 -13.45 -37.26 -61.40
N GLU A 380 -13.14 -37.25 -62.70
CA GLU A 380 -14.09 -36.74 -63.71
C GLU A 380 -14.35 -37.80 -64.78
N ALA A 381 -15.42 -38.57 -64.56
CA ALA A 381 -16.11 -39.32 -65.58
C ALA A 381 -17.53 -38.74 -65.70
N THR A 382 -17.74 -37.87 -66.70
CA THR A 382 -18.82 -37.94 -67.72
C THR A 382 -18.72 -36.75 -68.67
#